data_AF-A0A938NHK8-F1
#
_entry.id   AF-A0A938NHK8-F1
#
_cell.length_a   1.000
_cell.length_b   1.000
_cell.length_c   1.000
_cell.angle_alpha   90.00
_cell.angle_beta   90.00
_cell.angle_gamma   90.00
#
_symmetry.space_group_name_H-M   'P 1'
#
loop_
_entity.id
_entity.type
_entity.pdbx_description
1 polymer ?
#
loop_
_entity_poly.entity_id
_entity_poly.type
_entity_poly.pdbx_seq_one_letter_code
_entity_poly.pdbx_strand_id
1 'polypeptide(L)'
;MGVLQRIKHDVKAGWASLRYGTARVAGRALEETELLGLRLDLRKLDDRLKELYRDIGERAVELHERGEQAEQIVSDFEILRRTEEVQKLKSDRVRLLAEMEEVRTGT
;
A
#
# COMPACT_ATOMS: atom_id res chain seq x y z
N MET A 1 19.86 19.80 50.43
CA MET A 1 19.91 19.27 49.05
C MET A 1 21.12 19.89 48.34
N GLY A 2 22.20 19.13 48.16
CA GLY A 2 23.46 19.66 47.63
C GLY A 2 23.42 19.94 46.13
N VAL A 3 24.12 20.98 45.68
CA VAL A 3 24.21 21.39 44.26
C VAL A 3 24.63 20.22 43.35
N LEU A 4 25.55 19.37 43.81
CA LEU A 4 26.01 18.15 43.14
C LEU A 4 24.90 17.11 42.89
N GLN A 5 23.95 16.97 43.83
CA GLN A 5 22.82 16.03 43.66
C GLN A 5 21.83 16.52 42.59
N ARG A 6 21.65 17.84 42.46
CA ARG A 6 20.83 18.44 41.39
C ARG A 6 21.46 18.24 40.02
N ILE A 7 22.75 18.54 39.87
CA ILE A 7 23.48 18.32 38.61
C ILE A 7 23.41 16.85 38.16
N LYS A 8 23.62 15.91 39.08
CA LYS A 8 23.51 14.47 38.78
C LYS A 8 22.09 14.07 38.33
N HIS A 9 21.07 14.66 38.93
CA HIS A 9 19.68 14.42 38.57
C HIS A 9 19.37 14.97 37.17
N ASP A 10 19.78 16.20 36.88
CA ASP A 10 19.50 16.88 35.62
C ASP A 10 20.20 16.19 34.43
N VAL A 11 21.43 15.70 34.63
CA VAL A 11 22.13 14.90 33.61
C VAL A 11 21.42 13.58 33.35
N LYS A 12 20.94 12.88 34.38
CA LYS A 12 20.15 11.65 34.20
C LYS A 12 18.83 11.90 33.48
N ALA A 13 18.13 12.98 33.83
CA ALA A 13 16.89 13.38 33.18
C ALA A 13 17.13 13.75 31.71
N GLY A 14 18.19 14.51 31.42
CA GLY A 14 18.60 14.85 30.05
C GLY A 14 18.96 13.63 29.22
N TRP A 15 19.70 12.67 29.79
CA TRP A 15 20.02 11.41 29.12
C TRP A 15 18.79 10.55 28.82
N ALA A 16 17.86 10.44 29.78
CA ALA A 16 16.61 9.72 29.58
C ALA A 16 15.74 10.38 28.50
N SER A 17 15.67 11.71 28.48
CA SER A 17 14.96 12.47 27.45
C SER A 17 15.58 12.28 26.06
N LEU A 18 16.91 12.32 25.95
CA LEU A 18 17.62 12.05 24.70
C LEU A 18 17.33 10.65 24.19
N ARG A 19 17.47 9.62 25.03
CA ARG A 19 17.18 8.23 24.66
C ARG A 19 15.73 8.05 24.21
N TYR A 20 14.78 8.66 24.92
CA TYR A 20 13.37 8.62 24.57
C TYR A 20 13.11 9.33 23.22
N GLY A 21 13.70 10.50 23.02
CA GLY A 21 13.62 11.25 21.76
C GLY A 21 14.17 10.45 20.59
N THR A 22 15.34 9.82 20.75
CA THR A 22 15.94 8.96 19.71
C THR A 22 15.08 7.73 19.42
N ALA A 23 14.51 7.10 20.44
CA ALA A 23 13.63 5.94 20.26
C ALA A 23 12.34 6.32 19.50
N ARG A 24 11.77 7.48 19.82
CA ARG A 24 10.56 8.00 19.15
C ARG A 24 10.82 8.35 17.68
N VAL A 25 11.95 8.98 17.38
CA VAL A 25 12.32 9.31 15.99
C VAL A 25 12.58 8.03 15.19
N ALA A 26 13.27 7.05 15.77
CA ALA A 26 13.49 5.76 15.14
C ALA A 26 12.16 5.04 14.85
N GLY A 27 11.22 5.04 15.81
CA GLY A 27 9.88 4.46 15.62
C GLY A 27 9.13 5.10 14.45
N ARG A 28 9.07 6.43 14.39
CA ARG A 28 8.43 7.14 13.27
C ARG A 28 9.07 6.88 11.92
N ALA A 29 10.40 6.81 11.87
CA ALA A 29 11.10 6.53 10.62
C ALA A 29 10.78 5.12 10.09
N LEU A 30 10.57 4.15 10.99
CA LEU A 30 10.12 2.81 10.61
C LEU A 30 8.68 2.83 10.07
N GLU A 31 7.75 3.48 10.78
CA GLU A 31 6.35 3.65 10.34
C GLU A 31 6.26 4.34 8.96
N GLU A 32 7.05 5.40 8.74
CA GLU A 32 7.11 6.08 7.45
C GLU A 32 7.67 5.19 6.33
N THR A 33 8.67 4.36 6.65
CA THR A 33 9.25 3.41 5.68
C THR A 33 8.26 2.33 5.31
N GLU A 34 7.53 1.79 6.28
CA GLU A 34 6.46 0.82 6.06
C GLU A 34 5.36 1.41 5.16
N LEU A 35 4.91 2.63 5.46
CA LEU A 35 3.92 3.34 4.65
C LEU A 35 4.40 3.58 3.21
N LEU A 36 5.69 3.87 3.01
CA LEU A 36 6.28 4.00 1.68
C LEU A 36 6.30 2.67 0.93
N GLY A 37 6.58 1.56 1.62
CA GLY A 37 6.48 0.22 1.06
C GLY A 37 5.07 -0.09 0.56
N LEU A 38 4.07 0.11 1.42
CA LEU A 38 2.66 -0.10 1.07
C LEU A 38 2.21 0.78 -0.11
N ARG A 39 2.63 2.05 -0.16
CA ARG A 39 2.36 2.95 -1.31
C ARG A 39 2.97 2.44 -2.61
N LEU A 40 4.18 1.88 -2.55
CA LEU A 40 4.83 1.32 -3.73
C LEU A 40 4.07 0.10 -4.23
N ASP A 41 3.63 -0.78 -3.33
CA ASP A 41 2.87 -1.97 -3.70
C ASP A 41 1.48 -1.63 -4.25
N LEU A 42 0.81 -0.63 -3.66
CA LEU A 42 -0.43 -0.07 -4.21
C LEU A 42 -0.23 0.45 -5.63
N ARG A 43 0.88 1.16 -5.89
CA ARG A 43 1.20 1.68 -7.22
C ARG A 43 1.43 0.56 -8.24
N LYS A 44 2.21 -0.48 -7.89
CA LYS A 44 2.42 -1.65 -8.75
C LYS A 44 1.10 -2.34 -9.08
N LEU A 45 0.21 -2.47 -8.08
CA LEU A 45 -1.11 -3.05 -8.26
C LEU A 45 -1.95 -2.21 -9.23
N ASP A 46 -1.99 -0.89 -9.02
CA ASP A 46 -2.72 0.04 -9.89
C ASP A 46 -2.19 -0.01 -11.34
N ASP A 47 -0.89 -0.16 -11.53
CA ASP A 47 -0.29 -0.32 -12.86
C ASP A 47 -0.69 -1.65 -13.51
N ARG A 48 -0.68 -2.76 -12.76
CA ARG A 48 -1.16 -4.06 -13.25
C ARG A 48 -2.66 -4.06 -13.59
N LEU A 49 -3.47 -3.33 -12.83
CA LEU A 49 -4.90 -3.13 -13.14
C LEU A 49 -5.08 -2.41 -14.48
N LYS A 50 -4.28 -1.36 -14.75
CA LYS A 50 -4.33 -0.65 -16.04
C LYS A 50 -3.98 -1.56 -17.21
N GLU A 51 -2.95 -2.40 -17.05
CA GLU A 51 -2.55 -3.39 -18.05
C GLU A 51 -3.69 -4.36 -18.34
N LEU A 52 -4.31 -4.94 -17.31
CA LEU A 52 -5.44 -5.86 -17.51
C LEU A 52 -6.65 -5.19 -18.18
N TYR A 53 -7.00 -3.96 -17.81
CA TYR A 53 -8.08 -3.24 -18.47
C TYR A 53 -7.78 -3.00 -19.95
N ARG A 54 -6.52 -2.67 -20.26
CA ARG A 54 -6.05 -2.52 -21.63
C ARG A 54 -6.16 -3.84 -22.38
N ASP A 55 -5.66 -4.94 -21.84
CA ASP A 55 -5.68 -6.26 -22.47
C ASP A 55 -7.10 -6.79 -22.69
N ILE A 56 -8.03 -6.50 -21.77
CA ILE A 56 -9.45 -6.81 -21.94
C ILE A 56 -10.05 -5.99 -23.08
N GLY A 57 -9.77 -4.68 -23.11
CA GLY A 57 -10.26 -3.79 -24.16
C GLY A 57 -9.73 -4.16 -25.54
N GLU A 58 -8.42 -4.40 -25.66
CA GLU A 58 -7.78 -4.84 -26.90
C GLU A 58 -8.40 -6.14 -27.42
N ARG A 59 -8.63 -7.11 -26.53
CA ARG A 59 -9.30 -8.37 -26.90
C ARG A 59 -10.74 -8.18 -27.34
N ALA A 60 -11.49 -7.33 -26.64
CA ALA A 60 -12.88 -7.03 -26.99
C ALA A 60 -12.98 -6.36 -28.37
N VAL A 61 -12.07 -5.44 -28.68
CA VAL A 61 -11.99 -4.80 -30.00
C VAL A 61 -11.60 -5.82 -31.07
N GLU A 62 -10.60 -6.67 -30.82
CA GLU A 62 -10.17 -7.72 -31.76
C GLU A 62 -11.34 -8.66 -32.13
N LEU A 63 -12.15 -9.08 -31.16
CA LEU A 63 -13.31 -9.92 -31.39
C LEU A 63 -14.43 -9.18 -32.13
N HIS A 64 -14.66 -7.91 -31.78
CA HIS A 64 -15.62 -7.07 -32.49
C HIS A 64 -15.24 -6.88 -33.97
N GLU A 65 -13.96 -6.64 -34.27
CA GLU A 65 -13.46 -6.52 -35.63
C GLU A 65 -13.61 -7.82 -36.45
N ARG A 66 -13.67 -8.98 -35.78
CA ARG A 66 -14.00 -10.28 -36.38
C ARG A 66 -15.49 -10.50 -36.62
N GLY A 67 -16.35 -9.58 -36.17
CA GLY A 67 -17.80 -9.65 -36.33
C GLY A 67 -18.52 -10.44 -35.23
N GLU A 68 -17.84 -10.75 -34.12
CA GLU A 68 -18.48 -11.38 -32.96
C GLU A 68 -19.52 -10.43 -32.34
N GLN A 69 -20.63 -11.00 -31.87
CA GLN A 69 -21.67 -10.24 -31.17
C GLN A 69 -21.25 -9.91 -29.74
N ALA A 70 -21.86 -8.88 -29.16
CA ALA A 70 -21.52 -8.42 -27.80
C ALA A 70 -21.65 -9.54 -26.75
N GLU A 71 -22.65 -10.41 -26.88
CA GLU A 71 -22.87 -11.56 -26.00
C GLU A 71 -21.71 -12.58 -26.08
N GLN A 72 -21.16 -12.79 -27.27
CA GLN A 72 -20.01 -13.68 -27.51
C GLN A 72 -18.72 -13.05 -26.96
N ILE A 73 -18.54 -11.74 -27.13
CA ILE A 73 -17.39 -11.01 -26.60
C ILE A 73 -17.36 -11.05 -25.07
N VAL A 74 -18.49 -10.79 -24.41
CA VAL A 74 -18.55 -10.79 -22.93
C VAL A 74 -18.38 -12.21 -22.36
N SER A 75 -18.72 -13.24 -23.12
CA SER A 75 -18.53 -14.64 -22.75
C SER A 75 -17.19 -15.24 -23.21
N ASP A 76 -16.33 -14.46 -23.87
CA ASP A 76 -14.99 -14.91 -24.27
C ASP A 76 -14.18 -15.29 -23.03
N PHE A 77 -13.57 -16.48 -23.09
CA PHE A 77 -12.86 -17.07 -21.98
C PHE A 77 -11.68 -16.21 -21.49
N GLU A 78 -10.95 -15.55 -22.40
CA GLU A 78 -9.83 -14.69 -22.01
C GLU A 78 -10.31 -13.42 -21.31
N ILE A 79 -11.38 -12.81 -21.81
CA ILE A 79 -12.03 -11.65 -21.19
C ILE A 79 -12.52 -12.01 -19.79
N LEU A 80 -13.20 -13.15 -19.62
CA LEU A 80 -13.67 -13.63 -18.32
C LEU A 80 -12.51 -13.87 -17.35
N ARG A 81 -11.48 -14.60 -17.79
CA ARG A 81 -10.29 -14.89 -16.96
C ARG A 81 -9.58 -13.61 -16.52
N ARG A 82 -9.34 -12.66 -17.42
CA ARG A 82 -8.71 -11.37 -17.07
C ARG A 82 -9.59 -10.55 -16.14
N THR A 83 -10.91 -10.62 -16.32
CA THR A 83 -11.87 -9.95 -15.42
C THR A 83 -11.84 -10.55 -14.01
N GLU A 84 -11.72 -11.87 -13.87
CA GLU A 84 -11.51 -12.51 -12.56
C GLU A 84 -10.21 -12.04 -11.89
N GLU A 85 -9.14 -11.87 -12.67
CA GLU A 85 -7.87 -11.32 -12.17
C GLU A 85 -8.03 -9.87 -11.70
N VAL A 86 -8.77 -9.04 -12.45
CA VAL A 86 -9.12 -7.68 -12.03
C VAL A 86 -9.87 -7.68 -10.70
N GLN A 87 -10.80 -8.61 -10.48
CA GLN A 87 -11.52 -8.70 -9.20
C GLN A 87 -10.59 -9.05 -8.05
N LYS A 88 -9.68 -10.01 -8.23
CA LYS A 88 -8.67 -10.37 -7.22
C LYS A 88 -7.79 -9.16 -6.87
N LEU A 89 -7.27 -8.46 -7.87
CA LEU A 89 -6.44 -7.27 -7.65
C LEU A 89 -7.22 -6.14 -6.98
N LYS A 90 -8.51 -5.95 -7.28
CA LYS A 90 -9.34 -4.99 -6.56
C LYS A 90 -9.47 -5.33 -5.08
N SER A 91 -9.66 -6.60 -4.74
CA SER A 91 -9.68 -7.05 -3.33
C SER A 91 -8.34 -6.80 -2.64
N ASP A 92 -7.23 -7.11 -3.30
CA ASP A 92 -5.88 -6.82 -2.79
C ASP A 92 -5.65 -5.31 -2.59
N ARG A 93 -6.16 -4.48 -3.50
CA ARG A 93 -6.10 -3.02 -3.39
C ARG A 93 -6.81 -2.51 -2.14
N VAL A 94 -8.01 -3.02 -1.87
CA VAL A 94 -8.78 -2.67 -0.67
C VAL A 94 -8.02 -3.09 0.59
N ARG A 95 -7.44 -4.29 0.59
CA ARG A 95 -6.60 -4.78 1.68
C ARG A 95 -5.39 -3.87 1.93
N LEU A 96 -4.62 -3.52 0.90
CA LEU A 96 -3.47 -2.62 1.03
C LEU A 96 -3.87 -1.23 1.56
N LEU A 97 -5.01 -0.70 1.12
CA LEU A 97 -5.51 0.57 1.64
C LEU A 97 -5.90 0.48 3.11
N ALA A 98 -6.44 -0.66 3.56
CA ALA A 98 -6.72 -0.88 4.98
C ALA A 98 -5.42 -0.99 5.80
N GLU A 99 -4.43 -1.76 5.33
CA GLU A 99 -3.11 -1.87 5.97
C GLU A 99 -2.43 -0.49 6.08
N MET A 100 -2.52 0.34 5.04
CA MET A 100 -2.02 1.73 5.08
C MET A 100 -2.73 2.59 6.12
N GLU A 101 -4.03 2.40 6.30
CA GLU A 101 -4.81 3.12 7.31
C GLU A 101 -4.38 2.70 8.72
N GLU A 102 -4.19 1.40 8.96
CA GLU A 102 -3.73 0.85 10.24
C GLU A 102 -2.38 1.43 10.66
N VAL A 103 -1.40 1.45 9.74
CA VAL A 103 -0.07 2.06 9.98
C VAL A 103 -0.21 3.56 10.27
N ARG A 104 -1.13 4.26 9.60
CA ARG A 104 -1.39 5.68 9.83
C ARG A 104 -2.04 5.97 11.17
N THR A 105 -2.96 5.11 11.61
CA THR A 105 -3.68 5.29 12.89
C THR A 105 -2.92 4.76 14.10
N GLY A 106 -1.85 3.98 13.89
CA GLY A 106 -0.95 3.52 14.94
C GLY A 106 -1.60 2.58 15.96
N THR A 107 -2.56 1.76 15.51
CA THR A 107 -3.24 0.73 16.31
C THR A 107 -2.51 -0.60 16.26
#